data_AF-A0A436FFZ3-F1
#
_entry.id   AF-A0A436FFZ3-F1
#
_cell.length_a   1.000
_cell.length_b   1.000
_cell.length_c   1.000
_cell.angle_alpha   90.00
_cell.angle_beta   90.00
_cell.angle_gamma   90.00
#
_symmetry.space_group_name_H-M   'P 1'
#
loop_
_entity.id
_entity.type
_entity.pdbx_description
1 polymer ?
#
loop_
_entity_poly.entity_id
_entity_poly.type
_entity_poly.pdbx_seq_one_letter_code
_entity_poly.pdbx_strand_id
1 'polypeptide(L)' 'SIIDAIGGLDFTWDGRLHVIGASIGLAAINANCGEVDEIIARADAACYAAKAAGRGCVSVASDARIVEGRTEPLAAAS' A
#
# COMPACT_ATOMS: atom_id res chain seq x y z
N SER A 1 -10.76 -8.95 -8.95
CA SER A 1 -9.82 -7.80 -8.88
C SER A 1 -8.39 -8.29 -9.11
N ILE A 2 -7.38 -7.42 -9.20
CA ILE A 2 -5.98 -7.86 -9.30
C ILE A 2 -5.52 -8.64 -8.04
N ILE A 3 -6.08 -8.30 -6.88
CA ILE A 3 -5.81 -9.00 -5.61
C ILE A 3 -6.36 -10.44 -5.68
N ASP A 4 -7.59 -10.61 -6.14
CA ASP A 4 -8.20 -11.95 -6.28
C ASP A 4 -7.46 -12.79 -7.32
N ALA A 5 -7.01 -12.17 -8.41
CA ALA A 5 -6.24 -12.85 -9.44
C ALA A 5 -4.90 -13.38 -8.91
N ILE A 6 -4.21 -12.61 -8.04
CA ILE A 6 -3.00 -13.06 -7.36
C ILE A 6 -3.33 -14.15 -6.32
N GLY A 7 -4.40 -13.97 -5.54
CA GLY A 7 -4.83 -14.92 -4.52
C GLY A 7 -5.31 -16.27 -5.05
N GLY A 8 -5.76 -16.31 -6.31
CA GLY A 8 -6.17 -17.53 -7.01
C GLY A 8 -5.03 -18.30 -7.70
N LEU A 9 -3.77 -17.87 -7.54
CA LEU A 9 -2.63 -18.58 -8.11
C LEU A 9 -2.28 -19.82 -7.27
N ASP A 10 -2.21 -20.97 -7.92
CA ASP A 10 -1.66 -22.19 -7.32
C ASP A 10 -0.13 -22.13 -7.25
N PHE A 11 0.37 -21.27 -6.35
CA PHE A 11 1.80 -21.04 -6.21
C PHE A 11 2.46 -22.20 -5.46
N THR A 12 3.23 -23.01 -6.18
CA THR A 12 3.96 -24.15 -5.62
C THR A 12 5.45 -23.86 -5.56
N TRP A 13 6.04 -24.04 -4.37
CA TRP A 13 7.49 -23.94 -4.16
C TRP A 13 7.97 -25.11 -3.30
N ASP A 14 8.98 -25.83 -3.79
CA ASP A 14 9.52 -27.06 -3.19
C ASP A 14 8.47 -28.15 -2.98
N GLY A 15 7.62 -28.35 -4.00
CA GLY A 15 6.53 -29.32 -3.98
C GLY A 15 5.39 -29.01 -3.00
N ARG A 16 5.41 -27.84 -2.35
CA ARG A 16 4.37 -27.40 -1.42
C ARG A 16 3.58 -26.23 -1.99
N LEU A 17 2.27 -26.28 -1.82
CA LEU A 17 1.37 -25.17 -2.15
C LEU A 17 1.50 -24.08 -1.09
N HIS A 18 1.60 -22.83 -1.52
CA HIS A 18 1.63 -21.65 -0.66
C HIS A 18 0.54 -20.68 -1.07
N VAL A 19 -0.23 -20.20 -0.10
CA VAL A 19 -1.20 -19.14 -0.33
C VAL A 19 -0.45 -17.82 -0.42
N ILE A 20 -0.62 -17.12 -1.54
CA ILE A 20 -0.07 -15.79 -1.77
C ILE A 20 -1.20 -14.76 -1.92
N GLY A 21 -0.87 -13.49 -1.79
CA GLY A 21 -1.82 -12.39 -1.94
C GLY A 21 -1.11 -11.07 -2.15
N ALA A 22 -1.88 -10.00 -2.32
CA ALA A 22 -1.35 -8.67 -2.54
C ALA A 22 -2.04 -7.63 -1.64
N SER A 23 -1.26 -6.63 -1.24
CA SER A 23 -1.73 -5.37 -0.67
C SER A 23 -1.19 -4.26 -1.56
N ILE A 24 -2.05 -3.32 -1.96
CA ILE A 24 -1.72 -2.33 -2.99
C ILE A 24 -1.85 -0.93 -2.41
N GLY A 25 -0.80 -0.13 -2.56
CA GLY A 25 -0.84 1.30 -2.35
C GLY A 25 -0.94 2.05 -3.68
N LEU A 26 -1.84 3.02 -3.76
CA LEU A 26 -2.02 3.87 -4.94
C LEU A 26 -1.66 5.31 -4.62
N ALA A 27 -0.82 5.94 -5.43
CA ALA A 27 -0.55 7.38 -5.39
C ALA A 27 -0.90 8.01 -6.74
N ALA A 28 -1.62 9.14 -6.70
CA ALA A 28 -1.98 9.87 -7.90
C ALA A 28 -0.78 10.70 -8.40
N ILE A 29 -0.58 10.68 -9.72
CA ILE A 29 0.36 11.55 -10.43
C ILE A 29 -0.48 12.66 -11.08
N ASN A 30 -0.19 13.91 -10.71
CA ASN A 30 -0.86 15.10 -11.22
C ASN A 30 0.13 16.28 -11.21
N ALA A 31 -0.29 17.47 -11.64
CA ALA A 31 0.60 18.63 -11.73
C ALA A 31 1.21 19.08 -10.38
N ASN A 32 0.70 18.58 -9.26
CA ASN A 32 1.05 18.98 -7.90
C ASN A 32 1.59 17.80 -7.06
N CYS A 33 1.95 16.67 -7.70
CA CYS A 33 2.27 15.42 -7.00
C CYS A 33 3.68 15.35 -6.38
N GLY A 34 4.48 16.40 -6.56
CA GLY A 34 5.88 16.44 -6.11
C GLY A 34 6.83 15.66 -7.00
N GLU A 35 8.05 15.46 -6.50
CA GLU A 35 9.10 14.69 -7.19
C GLU A 35 8.81 13.18 -7.14
N VAL A 36 9.50 12.42 -8.00
CA VAL A 36 9.30 10.97 -8.13
C VAL A 36 9.43 10.25 -6.79
N ASP A 37 10.41 10.62 -5.97
CA ASP A 37 10.64 9.99 -4.66
C ASP A 37 9.47 10.23 -3.70
N GLU A 38 8.84 11.42 -3.74
CA GLU A 38 7.66 11.73 -2.92
C GLU A 38 6.44 10.91 -3.35
N ILE A 39 6.27 10.69 -4.66
CA ILE A 39 5.19 9.87 -5.21
C ILE A 39 5.35 8.41 -4.77
N ILE A 40 6.58 7.88 -4.87
CA ILE A 40 6.89 6.51 -4.44
C ILE A 40 6.69 6.35 -2.93
N ALA A 41 7.18 7.30 -2.13
CA ALA A 41 7.01 7.29 -0.68
C ALA A 41 5.52 7.28 -0.27
N ARG A 42 4.68 8.07 -0.96
CA ARG A 42 3.22 8.05 -0.74
C ARG A 42 2.58 6.71 -1.11
N ALA A 43 2.97 6.12 -2.24
CA ALA A 43 2.46 4.82 -2.66
C ALA A 43 2.88 3.72 -1.66
N ASP A 44 4.11 3.76 -1.15
CA ASP A 44 4.60 2.82 -0.15
C ASP A 44 3.85 2.96 1.18
N ALA A 45 3.64 4.19 1.66
CA ALA A 45 2.86 4.46 2.87
C ALA A 45 1.42 3.95 2.75
N ALA A 46 0.76 4.16 1.60
CA ALA A 46 -0.56 3.58 1.34
C ALA A 46 -0.50 2.03 1.30
N CYS A 47 0.54 1.46 0.71
CA CYS A 47 0.73 0.01 0.68
C CYS A 47 0.93 -0.57 2.09
N TYR A 48 1.59 0.17 2.99
CA TYR A 48 1.70 -0.17 4.40
C TYR A 48 0.34 -0.10 5.10
N ALA A 49 -0.44 0.95 4.87
CA ALA A 49 -1.81 1.08 5.40
C ALA A 49 -2.71 -0.08 4.94
N ALA A 50 -2.63 -0.50 3.68
CA ALA A 50 -3.35 -1.67 3.17
C ALA A 50 -2.94 -2.97 3.88
N LYS A 51 -1.66 -3.12 4.26
CA LYS A 51 -1.21 -4.28 5.06
C LYS A 51 -1.78 -4.22 6.48
N ALA A 52 -1.76 -3.04 7.11
CA ALA A 52 -2.25 -2.84 8.46
C ALA A 52 -3.79 -3.03 8.58
N ALA A 53 -4.53 -2.71 7.52
CA ALA A 53 -5.99 -2.86 7.45
C ALA A 53 -6.49 -4.30 7.26
N GLY A 54 -5.62 -5.32 7.38
CA GLY A 54 -5.98 -6.74 7.24
C GLY A 54 -5.48 -7.41 5.96
N ARG A 55 -4.74 -6.69 5.11
CA ARG A 55 -4.20 -7.18 3.83
C ARG A 55 -5.30 -7.50 2.80
N GLY A 56 -4.90 -7.91 1.60
CA GLY A 56 -5.87 -8.27 0.55
C GLY A 56 -6.74 -7.11 0.08
N CYS A 57 -6.24 -5.87 0.22
CA CYS A 57 -6.99 -4.67 -0.10
C CYS A 57 -6.10 -3.60 -0.76
N VAL A 58 -6.76 -2.56 -1.25
CA VAL A 58 -6.15 -1.37 -1.83
C VAL A 58 -6.31 -0.21 -0.86
N SER A 59 -5.25 0.56 -0.65
CA SER A 59 -5.31 1.86 0.02
C SER A 59 -4.82 2.95 -0.92
N VAL A 60 -5.47 4.11 -0.86
CA VAL A 60 -5.15 5.26 -1.71
C VAL A 60 -4.47 6.31 -0.85
N ALA A 61 -3.28 6.74 -1.26
CA ALA A 61 -2.55 7.80 -0.60
C ALA A 61 -3.33 9.11 -0.71
N SER A 62 -3.34 9.88 0.37
CA SER A 62 -3.84 11.24 0.33
C SER A 62 -2.92 12.11 -0.53
N ASP A 63 -3.50 13.09 -1.24
CA ASP A 63 -2.72 14.05 -2.03
C ASP A 63 -2.09 15.16 -1.16
N ALA A 64 -2.20 15.03 0.16
CA ALA A 64 -1.52 15.90 1.09
C ALA A 64 -0.01 15.67 0.95
N ARG A 65 0.72 16.74 0.59
CA ARG A 65 2.19 16.75 0.59
C ARG A 65 2.68 16.17 1.91
N ILE A 66 3.48 15.10 1.82
CA ILE A 66 4.26 14.67 2.98
C ILE A 66 5.31 15.75 3.19
N VAL A 67 5.01 16.70 4.05
CA VAL A 67 6.02 17.66 4.51
C VAL A 67 6.94 16.88 5.43
N GLU A 68 8.14 16.58 4.95
CA GLU A 68 9.20 15.96 5.73
C GLU A 68 9.42 16.81 7.00
N GLY A 69 9.04 16.27 8.17
CA GLY A 69 9.27 16.93 9.45
C GLY A 69 8.12 16.97 10.46
N ARG A 70 6.99 16.25 10.30
CA ARG A 70 6.05 16.05 11.42
C ARG A 70 5.18 14.80 11.30
N THR A 71 5.69 13.68 11.81
CA THR A 71 4.85 12.58 12.25
C THR A 71 4.17 13.00 13.56
N GLU A 72 3.00 13.64 13.48
CA GLU A 72 2.11 13.64 14.65
C GLU A 72 1.53 12.23 14.77
N PRO A 73 1.67 11.53 15.91
CA PRO A 73 0.98 10.28 16.10
C PRO A 73 -0.52 10.58 16.14
N LEU A 74 -1.30 10.00 15.23
CA LEU A 74 -2.73 9.87 15.47
C LEU A 74 -2.87 8.86 16.61
N ALA A 75 -2.94 9.41 17.82
CA ALA A 75 -2.97 8.70 19.07
C ALA A 75 -4.09 7.65 19.11
N ALA A 76 -3.79 6.54 19.78
CA ALA A 76 -4.76 5.64 20.35
C ALA A 76 -5.82 6.42 21.14
N ALA A 77 -7.09 6.10 20.91
CA ALA A 77 -8.16 6.36 21.86
C ALA A 77 -9.30 5.34 21.64
N SER A 78 -9.41 4.46 22.65
CA SER A 78 -10.55 3.65 23.12
C SER A 78 -11.13 2.55 22.23
#